data_AF-A0A383C4K7-F1
#
_entry.id   AF-A0A383C4K7-F1
#
_cell.length_a   1.000
_cell.length_b   1.000
_cell.length_c   1.000
_cell.angle_alpha   90.00
_cell.angle_beta   90.00
_cell.angle_gamma   90.00
#
_symmetry.space_group_name_H-M   'P 1'
#
loop_
_entity.id
_entity.type
_entity.pdbx_description
1 polymer ?
#
loop_
_entity_poly.entity_id
_entity_poly.type
_entity_poly.pdbx_seq_one_letter_code
_entity_poly.pdbx_strand_id
1 'polypeptide(L)'
;VIVHLIHLYRKDHDLIGSVARATSDLVGDFAITVIEASNPDTIVGARHGCPLIIGLGLDENYFASDAGALIALTSRFVILKDGDVAQITAEQFSIFNQELNEVKRKITTSNMTASNFSKEGYRHFMEKEIFEQPEVVRRAYGDYVTGAIKAALFEKSNASDLGEIKHIQICACGTSYYAALVAKLWIEHFTHIPTSVDIGSEYRYNTIAKQENSLFIAISQSGETADTLAALRKAKEQNYIG
;
A
#
# COMPACT_ATOMS: atom_id res chain seq x y z
N VAL A 1 -5.77 18.93 -17.66
CA VAL A 1 -7.16 18.43 -17.69
C VAL A 1 -7.81 18.50 -16.31
N ILE A 2 -7.25 17.84 -15.28
CA ILE A 2 -7.82 17.80 -13.91
C ILE A 2 -8.20 19.19 -13.37
N VAL A 3 -7.27 20.15 -13.39
CA VAL A 3 -7.53 21.53 -12.89
C VAL A 3 -8.69 22.21 -13.62
N HIS A 4 -8.76 22.06 -14.95
CA HIS A 4 -9.85 22.66 -15.73
C HIS A 4 -11.20 21.97 -15.50
N LEU A 5 -11.20 20.66 -15.25
CA LEU A 5 -12.41 19.90 -14.93
C LEU A 5 -12.94 20.30 -13.55
N ILE A 6 -12.06 20.43 -12.55
CA ILE A 6 -12.42 20.96 -11.23
C ILE A 6 -12.98 22.38 -11.38
N HIS A 7 -12.29 23.26 -12.14
CA HIS A 7 -12.76 24.62 -12.37
C HIS A 7 -14.12 24.68 -13.06
N LEU A 8 -14.43 23.74 -13.96
CA LEU A 8 -15.76 23.63 -14.59
C LEU A 8 -16.84 23.35 -13.53
N TYR A 9 -16.59 22.40 -12.63
CA TYR A 9 -17.53 22.05 -11.55
C TYR A 9 -17.63 23.09 -10.43
N ARG A 10 -16.61 23.94 -10.24
CA ARG A 10 -16.63 25.05 -9.25
C ARG A 10 -17.73 26.08 -9.50
N LYS A 11 -18.38 26.08 -10.67
CA LYS A 11 -19.51 26.97 -10.97
C LYS A 11 -20.75 26.63 -10.15
N ASP A 12 -20.96 25.34 -9.88
CA ASP A 12 -22.20 24.82 -9.28
C ASP A 12 -21.95 24.16 -7.91
N HIS A 13 -20.68 23.94 -7.54
CA HIS A 13 -20.29 23.24 -6.32
C HIS A 13 -19.19 23.99 -5.54
N ASP A 14 -19.13 23.72 -4.23
CA ASP A 14 -17.98 24.09 -3.40
C ASP A 14 -16.71 23.32 -3.81
N LEU A 15 -15.57 23.63 -3.19
CA LEU A 15 -14.30 23.03 -3.59
C LEU A 15 -14.33 21.50 -3.46
N ILE A 16 -14.83 20.98 -2.35
CA ILE A 16 -14.89 19.54 -2.11
C ILE A 16 -15.83 18.82 -3.08
N GLY A 17 -17.04 19.37 -3.32
CA GLY A 17 -17.98 18.79 -4.28
C GLY A 17 -17.45 18.85 -5.71
N SER A 18 -16.72 19.90 -6.06
CA SER A 18 -16.07 20.01 -7.37
C SER A 18 -14.98 18.98 -7.57
N VAL A 19 -14.15 18.73 -6.54
CA VAL A 19 -13.13 17.68 -6.58
C VAL A 19 -13.78 16.31 -6.65
N ALA A 20 -14.78 16.01 -5.82
CA ALA A 20 -15.48 14.73 -5.82
C ALA A 20 -16.15 14.43 -7.17
N ARG A 21 -16.79 15.43 -7.78
CA ARG A 21 -17.42 15.27 -9.09
C ARG A 21 -16.38 15.09 -10.19
N ALA A 22 -15.32 15.91 -10.18
CA ALA A 22 -14.24 15.79 -11.16
C ALA A 22 -13.58 14.41 -11.10
N THR A 23 -13.29 13.89 -9.91
CA THR A 23 -12.62 12.60 -9.75
C THR A 23 -13.51 11.42 -10.11
N SER A 24 -14.84 11.56 -10.00
CA SER A 24 -15.80 10.55 -10.50
C SER A 24 -15.79 10.40 -12.03
N ASP A 25 -15.39 11.44 -12.77
CA ASP A 25 -15.31 11.39 -14.23
C ASP A 25 -13.93 10.94 -14.74
N LEU A 26 -12.91 10.95 -13.87
CA LEU A 26 -11.57 10.55 -14.23
C LEU A 26 -11.47 9.02 -14.30
N VAL A 27 -10.73 8.53 -15.31
CA VAL A 27 -10.41 7.12 -15.47
C VAL A 27 -8.91 6.93 -15.29
N GLY A 28 -8.52 6.02 -14.40
CA GLY A 28 -7.12 5.66 -14.12
C GLY A 28 -6.78 5.72 -12.63
N ASP A 29 -5.50 5.49 -12.31
CA ASP A 29 -4.99 5.59 -10.94
C ASP A 29 -4.41 7.00 -10.70
N PHE A 30 -4.82 7.65 -9.62
CA PHE A 30 -4.36 8.97 -9.21
C PHE A 30 -4.49 9.19 -7.71
N ALA A 31 -3.64 10.08 -7.19
CA ALA A 31 -3.78 10.73 -5.90
C ALA A 31 -3.55 12.22 -6.13
N ILE A 32 -4.54 13.06 -5.81
CA ILE A 32 -4.47 14.49 -6.07
C ILE A 32 -4.74 15.28 -4.80
N THR A 33 -4.09 16.45 -4.69
CA THR A 33 -4.36 17.47 -3.69
C THR A 33 -4.59 18.80 -4.39
N VAL A 34 -5.58 19.55 -3.94
CA VAL A 34 -6.10 20.74 -4.59
C VAL A 34 -6.20 21.84 -3.56
N ILE A 35 -5.66 23.00 -3.91
CA ILE A 35 -5.71 24.22 -3.11
C ILE A 35 -6.33 25.30 -3.99
N GLU A 36 -7.20 26.10 -3.41
CA GLU A 36 -7.74 27.28 -4.06
C GLU A 36 -7.03 28.53 -3.55
N ALA A 37 -6.49 29.35 -4.46
CA ALA A 37 -5.73 30.53 -4.08
C ALA A 37 -6.53 31.56 -3.26
N SER A 38 -7.86 31.63 -3.45
CA SER A 38 -8.75 32.49 -2.67
C SER A 38 -9.11 31.93 -1.30
N ASN A 39 -8.86 30.65 -1.04
CA ASN A 39 -9.09 29.99 0.24
C ASN A 39 -7.93 29.04 0.58
N PRO A 40 -6.75 29.60 0.93
CA PRO A 40 -5.52 28.82 1.12
C PRO A 40 -5.55 27.93 2.37
N ASP A 41 -6.44 28.21 3.33
CA ASP A 41 -6.53 27.50 4.61
C ASP A 41 -7.18 26.12 4.48
N THR A 42 -7.70 25.79 3.30
CA THR A 42 -8.37 24.52 3.01
C THR A 42 -7.67 23.79 1.86
N ILE A 43 -7.33 22.53 2.10
CA ILE A 43 -6.75 21.64 1.09
C ILE A 43 -7.68 20.44 0.92
N VAL A 44 -8.01 20.10 -0.32
CA VAL A 44 -8.83 18.93 -0.64
C VAL A 44 -7.99 17.87 -1.33
N GLY A 45 -7.97 16.66 -0.79
CA GLY A 45 -7.30 15.50 -1.36
C GLY A 45 -8.30 14.47 -1.88
N ALA A 46 -7.95 13.75 -2.93
CA ALA A 46 -8.76 12.63 -3.42
C ALA A 46 -7.87 11.46 -3.85
N ARG A 47 -8.33 10.25 -3.54
CA ARG A 47 -7.60 9.00 -3.77
C ARG A 47 -8.33 8.07 -4.73
N HIS A 48 -7.63 7.55 -5.73
CA HIS A 48 -8.08 6.44 -6.54
C HIS A 48 -6.88 5.60 -7.01
N GLY A 49 -6.62 4.46 -6.39
CA GLY A 49 -5.57 3.52 -6.82
C GLY A 49 -4.17 3.86 -6.31
N CYS A 50 -3.72 5.12 -6.40
CA CYS A 50 -2.46 5.57 -5.82
C CYS A 50 -2.60 5.87 -4.32
N PRO A 51 -1.55 5.69 -3.49
CA PRO A 51 -1.62 5.97 -2.06
C PRO A 51 -1.75 7.48 -1.78
N LEU A 52 -2.61 7.80 -0.82
CA LEU A 52 -2.75 9.15 -0.25
C LEU A 52 -3.09 9.00 1.24
N ILE A 53 -2.34 9.70 2.08
CA ILE A 53 -2.50 9.68 3.54
C ILE A 53 -2.65 11.09 4.08
N ILE A 54 -3.31 11.20 5.23
CA ILE A 54 -3.36 12.43 6.04
C ILE A 54 -2.43 12.25 7.24
N GLY A 55 -1.46 13.15 7.43
CA GLY A 55 -0.69 13.26 8.66
C GLY A 55 -1.34 14.27 9.61
N LEU A 56 -1.46 13.91 10.89
CA LEU A 56 -2.12 14.71 11.92
C LEU A 56 -1.09 15.30 12.89
N GLY A 57 -0.86 16.62 12.85
CA GLY A 57 -0.03 17.35 13.80
C GLY A 57 -0.81 17.87 15.01
N LEU A 58 -0.22 18.82 15.72
CA LEU A 58 -0.86 19.50 16.87
C LEU A 58 -1.78 20.64 16.41
N ASP A 59 -1.36 21.44 15.43
CA ASP A 59 -2.14 22.55 14.82
C ASP A 59 -1.85 22.63 13.31
N GLU A 60 -1.62 21.47 12.70
CA GLU A 60 -1.24 21.34 11.30
C GLU A 60 -1.69 19.96 10.81
N ASN A 61 -2.16 19.90 9.56
CA ASN A 61 -2.47 18.65 8.90
C ASN A 61 -1.80 18.62 7.53
N TYR A 62 -1.47 17.41 7.09
CA TYR A 62 -0.67 17.19 5.90
C TYR A 62 -1.31 16.18 4.99
N PHE A 63 -1.16 16.35 3.68
CA PHE A 63 -1.30 15.27 2.73
C PHE A 63 0.08 14.78 2.28
N ALA A 64 0.24 13.47 2.15
CA ALA A 64 1.43 12.87 1.54
C ALA A 64 1.06 11.58 0.82
N SER A 65 1.93 11.14 -0.10
CA SER A 65 1.81 9.81 -0.73
C SER A 65 2.28 8.68 0.19
N ASP A 66 3.22 8.96 1.09
CA ASP A 66 3.82 7.99 2.00
C ASP A 66 4.11 8.61 3.37
N ALA A 67 4.08 7.79 4.44
CA ALA A 67 4.30 8.22 5.81
C ALA A 67 5.71 8.79 6.03
N GLY A 68 6.71 8.26 5.34
CA GLY A 68 8.11 8.66 5.38
C GLY A 68 8.33 10.16 5.18
N ALA A 69 7.55 10.78 4.30
CA ALA A 69 7.61 12.22 4.03
C ALA A 69 7.21 13.09 5.25
N LEU A 70 6.47 12.51 6.19
CA LEU A 70 5.87 13.20 7.33
C LEU A 70 6.42 12.76 8.69
N ILE A 71 7.30 11.75 8.75
CA ILE A 71 7.83 11.21 10.02
C ILE A 71 8.49 12.26 10.90
N ALA A 72 9.09 13.30 10.30
CA ALA A 72 9.71 14.40 11.06
C ALA A 72 8.70 15.35 11.70
N LEU A 73 7.45 15.34 11.22
CA LEU A 73 6.38 16.28 11.61
C LEU A 73 5.34 15.60 12.49
N THR A 74 5.00 14.34 12.19
CA THR A 74 4.00 13.57 12.94
C THR A 74 4.20 12.06 12.82
N SER A 75 3.72 11.32 13.82
CA SER A 75 3.61 9.86 13.82
C SER A 75 2.17 9.37 13.66
N ARG A 76 1.18 10.26 13.54
CA ARG A 76 -0.25 9.92 13.48
C ARG A 76 -0.77 10.10 12.05
N PHE A 77 -1.30 9.01 11.48
CA PHE A 77 -1.71 8.96 10.09
C PHE A 77 -3.12 8.42 9.90
N VAL A 78 -3.81 8.89 8.86
CA VAL A 78 -5.05 8.33 8.36
C VAL A 78 -4.83 7.92 6.91
N ILE A 79 -5.02 6.63 6.61
CA ILE A 79 -4.90 6.12 5.24
C ILE A 79 -6.27 6.25 4.56
N LEU A 80 -6.33 7.00 3.47
CA LEU A 80 -7.55 7.12 2.66
C LEU A 80 -7.81 5.82 1.91
N LYS A 81 -9.07 5.50 1.66
CA LYS A 81 -9.48 4.40 0.78
C LYS A 81 -9.67 4.90 -0.65
N ASP A 82 -9.66 3.99 -1.61
CA ASP A 82 -10.01 4.33 -2.99
C ASP A 82 -11.44 4.86 -3.05
N GLY A 83 -11.63 6.00 -3.72
CA GLY A 83 -12.88 6.75 -3.78
C GLY A 83 -13.05 7.78 -2.66
N ASP A 84 -12.18 7.81 -1.65
CA ASP A 84 -12.27 8.84 -0.61
C ASP A 84 -11.85 10.22 -1.14
N VAL A 85 -12.60 11.23 -0.70
CA VAL A 85 -12.27 12.65 -0.83
C VAL A 85 -12.14 13.21 0.57
N ALA A 86 -11.04 13.87 0.87
CA ALA A 86 -10.78 14.43 2.18
C ALA A 86 -10.52 15.92 2.10
N GLN A 87 -10.97 16.64 3.11
CA GLN A 87 -10.67 18.06 3.30
C GLN A 87 -9.88 18.20 4.60
N ILE A 88 -8.81 18.99 4.55
CA ILE A 88 -8.01 19.33 5.73
C ILE A 88 -7.87 20.84 5.86
N THR A 89 -7.83 21.30 7.10
CA THR A 89 -7.37 22.62 7.53
C THR A 89 -6.24 22.42 8.54
N ALA A 90 -5.69 23.50 9.10
CA ALA A 90 -4.71 23.40 10.18
C ALA A 90 -5.26 22.63 11.41
N GLU A 91 -6.53 22.82 11.74
CA GLU A 91 -7.13 22.33 12.98
C GLU A 91 -7.94 21.04 12.79
N GLN A 92 -8.49 20.81 11.60
CA GLN A 92 -9.50 19.78 11.38
C GLN A 92 -9.27 19.01 10.09
N PHE A 93 -9.81 17.79 10.06
CA PHE A 93 -9.94 17.01 8.83
C PHE A 93 -11.32 16.35 8.77
N SER A 94 -11.82 16.17 7.54
CA SER A 94 -13.06 15.46 7.26
C SER A 94 -12.86 14.60 6.02
N ILE A 95 -13.46 13.41 6.01
CA ILE A 95 -13.32 12.45 4.92
C ILE A 95 -14.72 12.07 4.46
N PHE A 96 -14.89 11.99 3.17
CA PHE A 96 -16.15 11.70 2.50
C PHE A 96 -15.94 10.59 1.48
N ASN A 97 -16.99 9.81 1.24
CA ASN A 97 -17.02 8.88 0.11
C ASN A 97 -17.36 9.61 -1.21
N GLN A 98 -17.44 8.88 -2.32
CA GLN A 98 -17.75 9.48 -3.63
C GLN A 98 -19.14 10.13 -3.69
N GLU A 99 -20.09 9.67 -2.87
CA GLU A 99 -21.42 10.29 -2.74
C GLU A 99 -21.46 11.46 -1.75
N LEU A 100 -20.31 11.96 -1.28
CA LEU A 100 -20.17 13.05 -0.31
C LEU A 100 -20.79 12.77 1.07
N ASN A 101 -20.95 11.51 1.44
CA ASN A 101 -21.30 11.13 2.81
C ASN A 101 -20.05 11.09 3.68
N GLU A 102 -20.11 11.70 4.86
CA GLU A 102 -19.00 11.70 5.81
C GLU A 102 -18.68 10.27 6.29
N VAL A 103 -17.41 9.90 6.25
CA VAL A 103 -16.90 8.59 6.65
C VAL A 103 -15.75 8.73 7.63
N LYS A 104 -15.74 7.88 8.67
CA LYS A 104 -14.63 7.80 9.61
C LYS A 104 -13.59 6.79 9.12
N ARG A 105 -12.33 7.17 9.24
CA ARG A 105 -11.16 6.32 8.97
C ARG A 105 -10.31 6.20 10.23
N LYS A 106 -9.67 5.04 10.41
CA LYS A 106 -8.90 4.74 11.60
C LYS A 106 -7.61 5.56 11.61
N ILE A 107 -7.34 6.25 12.72
CA ILE A 107 -6.06 6.88 12.97
C ILE A 107 -5.08 5.79 13.41
N THR A 108 -3.95 5.72 12.73
CA THR A 108 -2.86 4.78 13.01
C THR A 108 -1.64 5.54 13.47
N THR A 109 -1.04 5.10 14.58
CA THR A 109 0.24 5.64 15.04
C THR A 109 1.35 4.77 14.47
N SER A 110 2.26 5.35 13.70
CA SER A 110 3.44 4.68 13.19
C SER A 110 4.55 4.67 14.23
N ASN A 111 5.24 3.54 14.35
CA ASN A 111 6.46 3.41 15.17
C ASN A 111 7.73 3.80 14.40
N MET A 112 7.60 4.29 13.16
CA MET A 112 8.75 4.68 12.35
C MET A 112 9.39 5.95 12.91
N THR A 113 10.70 5.91 13.10
CA THR A 113 11.50 7.03 13.62
C THR A 113 12.29 7.68 12.50
N ALA A 114 12.59 8.98 12.64
CA ALA A 114 13.39 9.74 11.66
C ALA A 114 14.79 9.13 11.41
N SER A 115 15.35 8.40 12.38
CA SER A 115 16.60 7.64 12.23
C SER A 115 16.56 6.66 11.05
N ASN A 116 15.40 6.06 10.79
CA ASN A 116 15.23 5.09 9.70
C ASN A 116 15.45 5.70 8.31
N PHE A 117 15.39 7.04 8.18
CA PHE A 117 15.62 7.77 6.93
C PHE A 117 16.92 8.61 6.95
N SER A 118 17.80 8.35 7.92
CA SER A 118 19.12 8.98 8.00
C SER A 118 20.18 8.09 7.37
N LYS A 119 21.23 8.71 6.80
CA LYS A 119 22.43 8.00 6.36
C LYS A 119 23.34 7.54 7.50
N GLU A 120 23.12 8.00 8.73
CA GLU A 120 23.87 7.55 9.92
C GLU A 120 25.40 7.57 9.75
N GLY A 121 25.94 8.55 9.03
CA GLY A 121 27.38 8.69 8.78
C GLY A 121 27.91 7.96 7.54
N TYR A 122 27.11 7.13 6.88
CA TYR A 122 27.45 6.53 5.59
C TYR A 122 27.36 7.55 4.44
N ARG A 123 28.10 7.30 3.35
CA ARG A 123 28.13 8.20 2.19
C ARG A 123 26.84 8.09 1.37
N HIS A 124 26.33 6.87 1.23
CA HIS A 124 25.15 6.53 0.44
C HIS A 124 24.15 5.70 1.26
N PHE A 125 22.84 5.81 0.96
CA PHE A 125 21.83 4.94 1.58
C PHE A 125 22.06 3.47 1.24
N MET A 126 22.37 3.17 -0.03
CA MET A 126 22.70 1.80 -0.46
C MET A 126 23.90 1.23 0.33
N GLU A 127 24.90 2.05 0.66
CA GLU A 127 26.02 1.62 1.48
C GLU A 127 25.54 1.26 2.90
N LYS A 128 24.80 2.16 3.55
CA LYS A 128 24.17 1.90 4.86
C LYS A 128 23.37 0.59 4.84
N GLU A 129 22.44 0.45 3.88
CA GLU A 129 21.55 -0.71 3.76
C GLU A 129 22.32 -2.03 3.54
N ILE A 130 23.45 -2.01 2.82
CA ILE A 130 24.33 -3.18 2.68
C ILE A 130 24.93 -3.56 4.04
N PHE A 131 25.43 -2.59 4.81
CA PHE A 131 26.01 -2.84 6.13
C PHE A 131 24.96 -3.20 7.20
N GLU A 132 23.70 -2.82 7.02
CA GLU A 132 22.59 -3.17 7.91
C GLU A 132 22.06 -4.60 7.72
N GLN A 133 22.41 -5.30 6.63
CA GLN A 133 21.89 -6.64 6.34
C GLN A 133 22.00 -7.64 7.51
N PRO A 134 23.11 -7.73 8.27
CA PRO A 134 23.20 -8.65 9.42
C PRO A 134 22.15 -8.38 10.49
N GLU A 135 21.88 -7.11 10.80
CA GLU A 135 20.87 -6.71 11.77
C GLU A 135 19.45 -6.95 11.24
N VAL A 136 19.20 -6.65 9.97
CA VAL A 136 17.91 -6.88 9.31
C VAL A 136 17.57 -8.37 9.29
N VAL A 137 18.53 -9.23 8.94
CA VAL A 137 18.35 -10.69 8.95
C VAL A 137 18.09 -11.20 10.37
N ARG A 138 18.84 -10.70 11.37
CA ARG A 138 18.60 -11.07 12.78
C ARG A 138 17.20 -10.69 13.24
N ARG A 139 16.73 -9.49 12.89
CA ARG A 139 15.38 -9.02 13.21
C ARG A 139 14.31 -9.89 12.55
N ALA A 140 14.45 -10.17 11.26
CA ALA A 140 13.52 -11.03 10.51
C ALA A 140 13.46 -12.46 11.07
N TYR A 141 14.59 -13.02 11.49
CA TYR A 141 14.65 -14.35 12.11
C TYR A 141 14.16 -14.34 13.57
N GLY A 142 14.24 -13.21 14.27
CA GLY A 142 13.75 -13.06 15.64
C GLY A 142 12.28 -13.42 15.80
N ASP A 143 11.44 -12.98 14.86
CA ASP A 143 10.00 -13.29 14.86
C ASP A 143 9.70 -14.78 14.60
N TYR A 144 10.59 -15.46 13.88
CA TYR A 144 10.52 -16.91 13.71
C TYR A 144 10.88 -17.64 15.02
N VAL A 145 11.98 -17.24 15.66
CA VAL A 145 12.46 -17.86 16.91
C VAL A 145 11.50 -17.68 18.07
N THR A 146 10.87 -16.50 18.17
CA THR A 146 9.88 -16.19 19.21
C THR A 146 8.52 -16.86 18.96
N GLY A 147 8.31 -17.44 17.78
CA GLY A 147 7.03 -18.04 17.37
C GLY A 147 5.98 -17.02 16.95
N ALA A 148 6.31 -15.72 16.87
CA ALA A 148 5.40 -14.67 16.46
C ALA A 148 4.85 -14.89 15.04
N ILE A 149 5.69 -15.37 14.11
CA ILE A 149 5.25 -15.73 12.75
C ILE A 149 4.18 -16.82 12.80
N LYS A 150 4.40 -17.85 13.62
CA LYS A 150 3.46 -18.96 13.77
C LYS A 150 2.12 -18.45 14.31
N ALA A 151 2.15 -17.68 15.39
CA ALA A 151 0.95 -17.09 15.99
C ALA A 151 0.16 -16.26 14.95
N ALA A 152 0.82 -15.36 14.23
CA ALA A 152 0.19 -14.51 13.23
C ALA A 152 -0.44 -15.28 12.06
N LEU A 153 0.20 -16.38 11.63
CA LEU A 153 -0.36 -17.25 10.58
C LEU A 153 -1.63 -17.97 11.07
N PHE A 154 -1.60 -18.55 12.26
CA PHE A 154 -2.73 -19.32 12.81
C PHE A 154 -3.88 -18.46 13.35
N GLU A 155 -3.64 -17.18 13.67
CA GLU A 155 -4.70 -16.23 14.02
C GLU A 155 -5.50 -15.78 12.80
N LYS A 156 -4.88 -15.72 11.61
CA LYS A 156 -5.49 -15.19 10.39
C LYS A 156 -5.96 -16.25 9.41
N SER A 157 -5.37 -17.44 9.45
CA SER A 157 -5.78 -18.59 8.65
C SER A 157 -6.38 -19.66 9.55
N ASN A 158 -7.43 -20.34 9.09
CA ASN A 158 -7.76 -21.60 9.74
C ASN A 158 -6.61 -22.56 9.44
N ALA A 159 -6.06 -23.17 10.49
CA ALA A 159 -4.99 -24.16 10.39
C ALA A 159 -5.27 -25.25 9.33
N SER A 160 -6.55 -25.56 9.10
CA SER A 160 -7.03 -26.49 8.07
C SER A 160 -6.61 -26.08 6.66
N ASP A 161 -6.64 -24.79 6.35
CA ASP A 161 -6.56 -24.28 4.98
C ASP A 161 -5.13 -24.41 4.43
N LEU A 162 -4.12 -24.33 5.30
CA LEU A 162 -2.72 -24.51 4.93
C LEU A 162 -2.39 -25.97 4.59
N GLY A 163 -3.07 -26.94 5.21
CA GLY A 163 -2.87 -28.36 4.93
C GLY A 163 -3.45 -28.81 3.58
N GLU A 164 -4.36 -28.03 3.01
CA GLU A 164 -5.00 -28.32 1.73
C GLU A 164 -4.20 -27.80 0.53
N ILE A 165 -3.16 -26.99 0.75
CA ILE A 165 -2.36 -26.36 -0.29
C ILE A 165 -1.67 -27.43 -1.15
N LYS A 166 -1.98 -27.42 -2.45
CA LYS A 166 -1.38 -28.31 -3.46
C LYS A 166 -0.46 -27.58 -4.43
N HIS A 167 -0.50 -26.26 -4.46
CA HIS A 167 0.31 -25.42 -5.34
C HIS A 167 0.55 -24.05 -4.71
N ILE A 168 1.69 -23.43 -4.99
CA ILE A 168 1.99 -22.06 -4.59
C ILE A 168 2.26 -21.22 -5.84
N GLN A 169 1.50 -20.13 -5.98
CA GLN A 169 1.71 -19.12 -7.00
C GLN A 169 2.34 -17.89 -6.35
N ILE A 170 3.56 -17.52 -6.77
CA ILE A 170 4.23 -16.30 -6.33
C ILE A 170 4.20 -15.27 -7.47
N CYS A 171 3.96 -14.01 -7.11
CA CYS A 171 3.98 -12.90 -8.05
C CYS A 171 4.77 -11.72 -7.47
N ALA A 172 5.70 -11.20 -8.27
CA ALA A 172 6.60 -10.12 -7.85
C ALA A 172 7.20 -9.39 -9.06
N CYS A 173 7.92 -8.29 -8.81
CA CYS A 173 8.63 -7.54 -9.85
C CYS A 173 10.08 -7.25 -9.42
N GLY A 174 10.99 -7.10 -10.39
CA GLY A 174 12.39 -6.70 -10.15
C GLY A 174 13.12 -7.59 -9.14
N THR A 175 13.80 -6.99 -8.16
CA THR A 175 14.56 -7.74 -7.13
C THR A 175 13.68 -8.68 -6.31
N SER A 176 12.42 -8.33 -6.06
CA SER A 176 11.48 -9.21 -5.37
C SER A 176 11.15 -10.47 -6.18
N TYR A 177 11.16 -10.38 -7.51
CA TYR A 177 11.02 -11.56 -8.38
C TYR A 177 12.24 -12.49 -8.29
N TYR A 178 13.46 -11.95 -8.24
CA TYR A 178 14.65 -12.78 -8.03
C TYR A 178 14.65 -13.48 -6.66
N ALA A 179 14.19 -12.79 -5.61
CA ALA A 179 14.00 -13.43 -4.30
C ALA A 179 12.95 -14.55 -4.35
N ALA A 180 11.85 -14.36 -5.10
CA ALA A 180 10.82 -15.38 -5.31
C ALA A 180 11.37 -16.64 -6.02
N LEU A 181 12.27 -16.48 -6.99
CA LEU A 181 12.92 -17.61 -7.67
C LEU A 181 13.78 -18.46 -6.71
N VAL A 182 14.47 -17.82 -5.76
CA VAL A 182 15.19 -18.54 -4.70
C VAL A 182 14.22 -19.23 -3.75
N ALA A 183 13.16 -18.52 -3.33
CA ALA A 183 12.14 -19.09 -2.45
C ALA A 183 11.47 -20.33 -3.06
N LYS A 184 11.18 -20.32 -4.37
CA LYS A 184 10.65 -21.49 -5.10
C LYS A 184 11.50 -22.73 -4.87
N LEU A 185 12.82 -22.63 -5.04
CA LEU A 185 13.72 -23.77 -4.86
C LEU A 185 13.64 -24.35 -3.45
N TRP A 186 13.58 -23.49 -2.43
CA TRP A 186 13.46 -23.94 -1.04
C TRP A 186 12.09 -24.55 -0.75
N ILE A 187 11.01 -23.91 -1.20
CA ILE A 187 9.65 -24.41 -0.99
C ILE A 187 9.50 -25.79 -1.62
N GLU A 188 9.88 -25.97 -2.88
CA GLU A 188 9.79 -27.26 -3.57
C GLU A 188 10.68 -28.32 -2.92
N HIS A 189 11.88 -27.94 -2.46
CA HIS A 189 12.80 -28.87 -1.80
C HIS A 189 12.28 -29.36 -0.45
N PHE A 190 11.78 -28.47 0.41
CA PHE A 190 11.39 -28.81 1.78
C PHE A 190 9.95 -29.29 1.92
N THR A 191 9.05 -28.88 1.03
CA THR A 191 7.61 -29.18 1.14
C THR A 191 7.10 -30.11 0.05
N HIS A 192 7.85 -30.27 -1.05
CA HIS A 192 7.41 -30.96 -2.27
C HIS A 192 6.15 -30.38 -2.92
N ILE A 193 5.76 -29.15 -2.56
CA ILE A 193 4.63 -28.45 -3.16
C ILE A 193 5.11 -27.73 -4.44
N PRO A 194 4.52 -28.03 -5.61
CA PRO A 194 4.83 -27.34 -6.86
C PRO A 194 4.65 -25.82 -6.73
N THR A 195 5.65 -25.06 -7.18
CA THR A 195 5.64 -23.60 -7.03
C THR A 195 5.89 -22.90 -8.37
N SER A 196 5.00 -21.98 -8.73
CA SER A 196 5.12 -21.11 -9.91
C SER A 196 5.50 -19.70 -9.48
N VAL A 197 6.33 -19.03 -10.28
CA VAL A 197 6.75 -17.64 -10.03
C VAL A 197 6.58 -16.86 -11.31
N ASP A 198 5.78 -15.80 -11.26
CA ASP A 198 5.51 -14.93 -12.41
C ASP A 198 5.92 -13.49 -12.13
N ILE A 199 6.34 -12.81 -13.20
CA ILE A 199 6.53 -11.36 -13.18
C ILE A 199 5.16 -10.70 -13.15
N GLY A 200 4.96 -9.72 -12.26
CA GLY A 200 3.66 -9.07 -12.04
C GLY A 200 3.01 -8.52 -13.31
N SER A 201 3.81 -7.90 -14.18
CA SER A 201 3.32 -7.35 -15.45
C SER A 201 2.73 -8.44 -16.36
N GLU A 202 3.35 -9.62 -16.41
CA GLU A 202 2.87 -10.76 -17.21
C GLU A 202 1.65 -11.42 -16.56
N TYR A 203 1.69 -11.64 -15.25
CA TYR A 203 0.58 -12.26 -14.50
C TYR A 203 -0.72 -11.47 -14.68
N ARG A 204 -0.63 -10.14 -14.66
CA ARG A 204 -1.79 -9.24 -14.80
C ARG A 204 -2.53 -9.47 -16.11
N TYR A 205 -1.82 -9.56 -17.23
CA TYR A 205 -2.42 -9.61 -18.57
C TYR A 205 -2.62 -11.03 -19.11
N ASN A 206 -1.85 -12.01 -18.64
CA ASN A 206 -1.96 -13.39 -19.13
C ASN A 206 -3.11 -14.16 -18.48
N THR A 207 -3.67 -15.11 -19.22
CA THR A 207 -4.59 -16.09 -18.64
C THR A 207 -3.78 -17.22 -18.03
N ILE A 208 -3.66 -17.24 -16.71
CA ILE A 208 -2.94 -18.29 -15.98
C ILE A 208 -3.93 -19.39 -15.57
N ALA A 209 -3.60 -20.63 -15.94
CA ALA A 209 -4.36 -21.80 -15.51
C ALA A 209 -4.13 -22.05 -14.02
N LYS A 210 -5.00 -21.49 -13.18
CA LYS A 210 -4.97 -21.69 -11.73
C LYS A 210 -5.06 -23.18 -11.40
N GLN A 211 -4.12 -23.66 -10.59
CA GLN A 211 -4.15 -25.01 -10.03
C GLN A 211 -5.16 -25.09 -8.86
N GLU A 212 -5.76 -26.26 -8.68
CA GLU A 212 -6.61 -26.53 -7.51
C GLU A 212 -5.84 -26.31 -6.21
N ASN A 213 -6.53 -25.78 -5.20
CA ASN A 213 -5.98 -25.51 -3.89
C ASN A 213 -4.64 -24.75 -3.90
N SER A 214 -4.55 -23.71 -4.74
CA SER A 214 -3.37 -22.88 -4.81
C SER A 214 -3.39 -21.76 -3.77
N LEU A 215 -2.27 -21.56 -3.07
CA LEU A 215 -1.96 -20.34 -2.32
C LEU A 215 -1.37 -19.28 -3.25
N PHE A 216 -1.73 -18.00 -3.06
CA PHE A 216 -1.13 -16.88 -3.78
C PHE A 216 -0.24 -16.04 -2.84
N ILE A 217 1.00 -15.75 -3.25
CA ILE A 217 1.96 -14.94 -2.50
C ILE A 217 2.40 -13.77 -3.37
N ALA A 218 2.19 -12.55 -2.88
CA ALA A 218 2.74 -11.34 -3.48
C ALA A 218 3.99 -10.89 -2.72
N ILE A 219 5.11 -10.68 -3.42
CA ILE A 219 6.35 -10.17 -2.80
C ILE A 219 6.63 -8.75 -3.33
N SER A 220 6.68 -7.78 -2.42
CA SER A 220 7.04 -6.39 -2.71
C SER A 220 7.66 -5.76 -1.47
N GLN A 221 8.74 -4.99 -1.67
CA GLN A 221 9.36 -4.22 -0.59
C GLN A 221 8.51 -3.01 -0.20
N SER A 222 7.99 -2.26 -1.18
CA SER A 222 7.18 -1.07 -0.91
C SER A 222 5.73 -1.41 -0.59
N GLY A 223 5.24 -2.57 -1.02
CA GLY A 223 3.81 -2.91 -0.96
C GLY A 223 2.95 -2.15 -1.98
N GLU A 224 3.56 -1.28 -2.79
CA GLU A 224 2.87 -0.36 -3.70
C GLU A 224 3.17 -0.63 -5.18
N THR A 225 4.01 -1.64 -5.48
CA THR A 225 4.36 -1.99 -6.85
C THR A 225 3.10 -2.30 -7.66
N ALA A 226 2.74 -1.42 -8.60
CA ALA A 226 1.45 -1.42 -9.28
C ALA A 226 1.09 -2.77 -9.93
N ASP A 227 2.07 -3.40 -10.59
CA ASP A 227 1.86 -4.70 -11.24
C ASP A 227 1.68 -5.84 -10.22
N THR A 228 2.44 -5.84 -9.13
CA THR A 228 2.26 -6.80 -8.03
C THR A 228 0.89 -6.61 -7.34
N LEU A 229 0.47 -5.36 -7.11
CA LEU A 229 -0.85 -5.06 -6.54
C LEU A 229 -1.99 -5.47 -7.48
N ALA A 230 -1.85 -5.22 -8.77
CA ALA A 230 -2.83 -5.64 -9.77
C ALA A 230 -2.94 -7.17 -9.86
N ALA A 231 -1.80 -7.88 -9.80
CA ALA A 231 -1.79 -9.33 -9.74
C ALA A 231 -2.49 -9.86 -8.48
N LEU A 232 -2.27 -9.24 -7.32
CA LEU A 232 -2.95 -9.58 -6.08
C LEU A 232 -4.46 -9.34 -6.15
N ARG A 233 -4.91 -8.22 -6.74
CA ARG A 233 -6.33 -7.94 -6.97
C ARG A 233 -6.97 -9.01 -7.86
N LYS A 234 -6.32 -9.35 -8.98
CA LYS A 234 -6.74 -10.43 -9.88
C LYS A 234 -6.80 -11.80 -9.18
N ALA A 235 -5.81 -12.13 -8.34
CA ALA A 235 -5.80 -13.39 -7.60
C ALA A 235 -6.97 -13.50 -6.61
N LYS A 236 -7.38 -12.40 -5.98
CA LYS A 236 -8.56 -12.38 -5.09
C LYS A 236 -9.86 -12.71 -5.84
N GLU A 237 -10.01 -12.26 -7.07
CA GLU A 237 -11.17 -12.60 -7.93
C GLU A 237 -11.18 -14.09 -8.33
N GLN A 238 -10.03 -14.76 -8.27
CA GLN A 238 -9.85 -16.16 -8.66
C GLN A 238 -9.94 -17.16 -7.50
N ASN A 239 -10.30 -16.72 -6.29
CA ASN A 239 -10.50 -17.57 -5.10
C ASN A 239 -9.29 -18.47 -4.74
N TYR A 240 -8.08 -17.93 -4.73
CA TYR A 240 -6.93 -18.64 -4.14
C TYR A 240 -7.17 -18.93 -2.65
N ILE A 241 -6.49 -19.94 -2.10
CA ILE A 241 -6.52 -20.24 -0.66
C ILE A 241 -5.76 -19.15 0.10
N GLY A 242 -6.33 -18.68 1.21
CA GLY A 242 -5.78 -17.62 2.07
C GLY A 242 -6.35 -16.24 1.80
#